data_AF-A0A1Z9BPW4-F1
#
_entry.id   AF-A0A1Z9BPW4-F1
#
_cell.length_a   1.000
_cell.length_b   1.000
_cell.length_c   1.000
_cell.angle_alpha   90.00
_cell.angle_beta   90.00
_cell.angle_gamma   90.00
#
_symmetry.space_group_name_H-M   'P 1'
#
loop_
_entity.id
_entity.type
_entity.pdbx_description
1 polymer ?
#
loop_
_entity_poly.entity_id
_entity_poly.type
_entity_poly.pdbx_seq_one_letter_code
_entity_poly.pdbx_strand_id
1 'polypeptide(L)' 'MFTIIRSSNAVNFIVADALTGTVKVQFANSVAIYEYTNVSRRAIINLALNKNISLGFWVNCNCFESRVQLQSFA' A
#
# COMPACT_ATOMS: atom_id res chain seq x y z
N MET A 1 6.09 -9.43 6.00
CA MET A 1 4.74 -9.08 5.54
C MET A 1 3.78 -8.83 6.71
N PHE A 2 3.00 -7.75 6.67
CA PHE A 2 1.90 -7.47 7.62
C PHE A 2 0.70 -6.83 6.92
N THR A 3 -0.49 -7.09 7.44
CA THR A 3 -1.76 -6.58 6.90
C THR A 3 -2.30 -5.45 7.75
N ILE A 4 -2.59 -4.32 7.10
CA ILE A 4 -3.13 -3.10 7.71
C ILE A 4 -4.58 -2.96 7.27
N ILE A 5 -5.49 -2.99 8.24
CA ILE A 5 -6.94 -2.83 8.03
C ILE A 5 -7.39 -1.70 8.96
N ARG A 6 -7.91 -0.62 8.37
CA ARG A 6 -8.42 0.57 9.07
C ARG A 6 -9.60 1.15 8.27
N SER A 7 -10.43 1.96 8.92
CA SER A 7 -11.52 2.67 8.24
C SER A 7 -10.94 3.61 7.18
N SER A 8 -11.37 3.45 5.92
CA SER A 8 -10.96 4.28 4.79
C SER A 8 -11.99 4.13 3.68
N ASN A 9 -12.38 5.25 3.06
CA ASN A 9 -13.30 5.24 1.92
C ASN A 9 -12.64 4.79 0.61
N ALA A 10 -11.30 4.84 0.53
CA ALA A 10 -10.57 4.57 -0.71
C ALA A 10 -9.95 3.16 -0.73
N VAL A 11 -9.61 2.59 0.42
CA VAL A 11 -8.78 1.38 0.54
C VAL A 11 -9.39 0.45 1.60
N ASN A 12 -9.64 -0.80 1.25
CA ASN A 12 -10.14 -1.81 2.18
C ASN A 12 -9.01 -2.31 3.10
N PHE A 13 -7.88 -2.70 2.49
CA PHE A 13 -6.70 -3.14 3.22
C PHE A 13 -5.43 -2.92 2.41
N ILE A 14 -4.30 -2.90 3.14
CA ILE A 14 -2.96 -2.89 2.57
C ILE A 14 -2.19 -4.06 3.16
N VAL A 15 -1.57 -4.89 2.30
CA VAL A 15 -0.56 -5.87 2.73
C VAL A 15 0.80 -5.32 2.36
N ALA A 16 1.65 -5.05 3.35
CA ALA A 16 2.96 -4.46 3.10
C ALA A 16 4.09 -5.38 3.57
N ASP A 17 5.16 -5.42 2.80
CA ASP A 17 6.39 -6.11 3.14
C ASP A 17 7.59 -5.17 3.02
N ALA A 18 8.12 -4.80 4.18
CA ALA A 18 9.27 -3.89 4.28
C ALA A 18 10.59 -4.54 3.83
N LEU A 19 10.71 -5.88 3.83
CA LEU A 19 11.93 -6.56 3.42
C LEU A 19 12.07 -6.48 1.90
N THR A 20 11.02 -6.89 1.19
CA THR A 20 10.96 -6.91 -0.27
C THR A 20 10.65 -5.55 -0.87
N GLY A 21 10.09 -4.61 -0.10
CA GLY A 21 9.64 -3.32 -0.61
C GLY A 21 8.39 -3.45 -1.48
N THR A 22 7.52 -4.41 -1.15
CA THR A 22 6.29 -4.69 -1.90
C THR A 22 5.05 -4.32 -1.09
N VAL A 23 4.03 -3.83 -1.78
CA VAL A 23 2.77 -3.37 -1.19
C VAL A 23 1.62 -3.82 -2.07
N LYS A 24 0.66 -4.53 -1.49
CA LYS A 24 -0.59 -4.93 -2.14
C LYS A 24 -1.73 -4.08 -1.60
N VAL A 25 -2.49 -3.46 -2.48
CA VAL A 25 -3.60 -2.58 -2.11
C VAL A 25 -4.88 -3.13 -2.72
N GLN A 26 -5.91 -3.31 -1.90
CA GLN A 26 -7.28 -3.48 -2.38
C GLN A 26 -8.03 -2.17 -2.21
N PHE A 27 -8.40 -1.54 -3.32
CA PHE A 27 -9.20 -0.32 -3.30
C PHE A 27 -10.67 -0.63 -3.02
N ALA A 28 -11.38 0.28 -2.36
CA ALA A 28 -12.79 0.06 -2.03
C ALA A 28 -13.71 -0.01 -3.27
N ASN A 29 -13.28 0.59 -4.38
CA ASN A 29 -14.03 0.61 -5.64
C ASN A 29 -13.67 -0.55 -6.59
N SER A 30 -12.75 -1.44 -6.20
CA SER A 30 -12.27 -2.52 -7.06
C SER A 30 -12.13 -3.82 -6.28
N VAL A 31 -12.53 -4.93 -6.90
CA VAL A 31 -12.31 -6.28 -6.32
C VAL A 31 -10.83 -6.68 -6.45
N ALA A 32 -10.14 -6.14 -7.47
CA ALA A 32 -8.76 -6.48 -7.77
C ALA A 32 -7.78 -5.98 -6.70
N ILE A 33 -6.71 -6.75 -6.52
CA ILE A 33 -5.59 -6.41 -5.65
C ILE A 33 -4.43 -5.96 -6.54
N TYR A 34 -3.95 -4.75 -6.30
CA TYR A 34 -2.84 -4.15 -7.05
C TYR A 34 -1.55 -4.34 -6.27
N GLU A 35 -0.55 -4.97 -6.87
CA GLU A 35 0.77 -5.12 -6.28
C GLU A 35 1.71 -4.02 -6.80
N TYR A 36 2.35 -3.33 -5.87
CA TYR A 36 3.33 -2.30 -6.11
C TYR A 36 4.68 -2.81 -5.60
N THR A 37 5.70 -2.78 -6.44
CA THR A 37 7.07 -3.15 -6.08
C THR A 37 7.97 -1.92 -6.02
N ASN A 38 9.10 -2.04 -5.34
CA ASN A 38 10.06 -0.96 -5.15
C ASN A 38 9.51 0.25 -4.35
N VAL A 39 8.58 -0.01 -3.43
CA VAL A 39 8.08 1.00 -2.49
C VAL A 39 9.10 1.23 -1.38
N SER A 40 9.26 2.48 -0.94
CA SER A 40 10.20 2.84 0.12
C SER A 40 9.95 2.04 1.41
N ARG A 41 10.95 1.26 1.84
CA ARG A 41 10.90 0.47 3.09
C ARG A 41 10.63 1.35 4.32
N ARG A 42 11.19 2.58 4.32
CA ARG A 42 10.96 3.57 5.38
C ARG A 42 9.49 4.00 5.41
N ALA A 43 8.88 4.20 4.25
CA ALA A 43 7.46 4.55 4.15
C ALA A 43 6.57 3.40 4.65
N ILE A 44 6.91 2.16 4.30
CA ILE A 44 6.21 0.95 4.76
C ILE A 44 6.28 0.82 6.29
N ILE A 45 7.47 0.99 6.88
CA ILE A 45 7.63 0.93 8.34
C ILE A 45 6.85 2.07 9.02
N ASN A 46 6.89 3.29 8.47
CA ASN A 46 6.11 4.41 9.00
C ASN A 46 4.60 4.13 8.97
N LEU A 47 4.09 3.53 7.90
CA LEU A 47 2.68 3.10 7.80
C LEU A 47 2.32 2.07 8.87
N ALA A 48 3.22 1.14 9.17
CA ALA A 48 3.00 0.11 10.19
C ALA A 48 2.92 0.69 11.60
N LEU A 49 3.79 1.65 11.91
CA LEU A 49 3.92 2.24 13.25
C LEU A 49 2.91 3.35 13.51
N ASN A 50 2.57 4.15 12.49
CA ASN A 50 1.69 5.29 12.65
C ASN A 50 0.26 4.97 12.19
N LYS A 51 -0.62 4.72 13.17
CA LYS A 51 -2.03 4.36 12.94
C LYS A 51 -2.92 5.54 12.52
N ASN A 52 -2.43 6.78 12.59
CA ASN A 52 -3.20 7.99 12.28
C ASN A 52 -3.02 8.46 10.82
N ILE A 53 -2.37 7.65 9.99
CA ILE A 53 -2.17 7.94 8.56
C ILE A 53 -3.40 7.51 7.77
N SER A 54 -3.89 8.40 6.89
CA SER A 54 -4.92 8.06 5.90
C SER A 54 -4.35 7.08 4.87
N LEU A 55 -4.99 5.90 4.74
CA LEU A 55 -4.55 4.85 3.82
C LEU A 55 -4.53 5.34 2.37
N GLY A 56 -5.59 6.03 1.94
CA GLY A 56 -5.68 6.54 0.57
C GLY A 56 -4.60 7.59 0.27
N PHE A 57 -4.37 8.52 1.21
CA PHE A 57 -3.31 9.53 1.06
C PHE A 57 -1.93 8.89 0.99
N TRP A 58 -1.67 7.92 1.86
CA TRP A 58 -0.39 7.21 1.87
C TRP A 58 -0.14 6.44 0.57
N VAL A 59 -1.15 5.74 0.05
CA VAL A 59 -1.05 5.05 -1.25
C VAL A 59 -0.78 6.05 -2.37
N ASN A 60 -1.51 7.16 -2.42
CA ASN A 60 -1.29 8.20 -3.43
C ASN A 60 0.15 8.76 -3.40
N CYS A 61 0.71 9.00 -2.21
CA CYS A 61 2.05 9.55 -2.08
C CYS A 61 3.17 8.54 -2.35
N ASN A 62 2.99 7.26 -2.02
CA ASN A 62 4.09 6.28 -1.99
C ASN A 62 3.98 5.20 -3.08
N CYS A 63 2.80 4.94 -3.65
CA CYS A 63 2.59 3.91 -4.67
C CYS A 63 2.52 4.46 -6.10
N PHE A 64 2.34 5.77 -6.27
CA PHE A 64 2.31 6.45 -7.58
C PHE A 64 3.60 7.22 -7.88
N GLU A 65 4.68 6.98 -7.12
CA GLU A 65 6.00 7.49 -7.47
C GLU A 65 6.51 6.84 -8.76
N SER A 66 7.24 7.60 -9.59
CA SER A 66 7.81 7.12 -10.86
C SER A 66 8.72 5.90 -10.75
N ARG A 67 9.24 5.61 -9.56
CA ARG A 67 10.13 4.49 -9.26
C ARG A 67 9.38 3.20 -8.90
N VAL A 68 8.10 3.31 -8.58
CA VAL A 68 7.27 2.18 -8.17
C VAL A 68 6.68 1.52 -9.40
N GLN A 69 6.71 0.20 -9.42
CA GLN A 69 6.20 -0.58 -10.54
C GLN A 69 4.90 -1.25 -10.12
N LEU A 70 3.85 -1.06 -10.91
CA LEU A 70 2.61 -1.79 -10.76
C LEU A 70 2.76 -3.16 -11.42
N GLN A 71 2.63 -4.22 -10.63
CA GLN A 71 2.53 -5.58 -11.11
C GLN A 71 1.05 -5.99 -11.11
N SER A 72 0.42 -5.87 -12.28
CA SER A 72 -0.94 -6.37 -12.48
C SER A 72 -0.89 -7.89 -12.69
N PHE A 73 -1.49 -8.65 -11.78
CA PHE A 73 -1.78 -10.07 -12.02
C PHE A 73 -3.10 -10.13 -12.78
N ALA A 74 -3.03 -10.61 -14.02
CA ALA A 74 -4.20 -10.91 -14.85
C ALA A 74 -4.97 -12.10 -14.29
#